data_AF-A0A1N6YIB6-F1
#
_entry.id   AF-A0A1N6YIB6-F1
#
_cell.length_a   1.000
_cell.length_b   1.000
_cell.length_c   1.000
_cell.angle_alpha   90.00
_cell.angle_beta   90.00
_cell.angle_gamma   90.00
#
_symmetry.space_group_name_H-M   'P 1'
#
loop_
_entity.id
_entity.type
_entity.pdbx_description
1 polymer ?
#
loop_
_entity_poly.entity_id
_entity_poly.type
_entity_poly.pdbx_seq_one_letter_code
_entity_poly.pdbx_strand_id
1 'polypeptide(L)' 'RAIRPQTITRKNSLFAGSDGGGRTWATIATLLQTAKMNNVDPQAWLTQTLERIANGWLSSDIDALMPWNYAR' A
#
# COMPACT_ATOMS: atom_id res chain seq x y z
N ARG A 1 -4.51 18.77 -19.47
CA ARG A 1 -4.80 19.15 -18.06
C ARG A 1 -4.98 17.87 -17.25
N ALA A 2 -3.89 17.33 -16.69
CA ALA A 2 -3.96 16.09 -15.91
C ALA A 2 -4.43 16.42 -14.49
N ILE A 3 -5.56 15.84 -14.08
CA ILE A 3 -5.97 15.87 -12.67
C ILE A 3 -4.92 15.04 -11.91
N ARG A 4 -4.18 15.68 -11.01
CA ARG A 4 -3.18 15.02 -10.16
C ARG A 4 -3.94 13.95 -9.34
N PRO A 5 -3.61 12.66 -9.42
CA PRO A 5 -4.32 11.61 -8.67
C PRO A 5 -4.39 11.91 -7.17
N GLN A 6 -3.33 12.55 -6.64
CA GLN A 6 -3.23 13.05 -5.27
C GLN A 6 -4.40 13.95 -4.84
N THR A 7 -4.93 14.78 -5.76
CA THR A 7 -6.00 15.73 -5.46
C THR A 7 -7.36 15.03 -5.31
N ILE A 8 -7.59 13.92 -6.03
CA ILE A 8 -8.77 13.08 -5.86
C ILE A 8 -8.68 12.32 -4.53
N THR A 9 -7.51 11.79 -4.19
CA THR A 9 -7.28 11.10 -2.91
C THR A 9 -7.46 12.01 -1.70
N ARG A 10 -7.04 13.29 -1.78
CA ARG A 10 -7.29 14.29 -0.72
C ARG A 10 -8.77 14.62 -0.51
N LYS A 11 -9.59 14.57 -1.56
CA LYS A 11 -11.05 14.78 -1.43
C LYS A 11 -11.78 13.54 -0.94
N ASN A 12 -11.29 12.35 -1.28
CA ASN A 12 -11.85 11.07 -0.82
C ASN A 12 -11.34 10.61 0.54
N SER A 13 -10.37 11.30 1.16
CA SER A 13 -9.93 11.02 2.54
C SER A 13 -10.91 11.57 3.59
N LEU A 14 -12.21 11.62 3.27
CA LEU A 14 -13.29 11.87 4.23
C LEU A 14 -13.56 10.63 5.11
N PHE A 15 -12.51 9.86 5.45
CA PHE A 15 -12.55 8.98 6.61
C PHE A 15 -12.47 9.87 7.85
N ALA A 16 -13.64 10.40 8.22
CA ALA A 16 -14.01 11.05 9.46
C ALA A 16 -12.95 11.03 10.59
N GLY A 17 -12.35 12.20 10.87
CA GLY A 17 -12.06 12.68 12.23
C GLY A 17 -11.07 11.94 13.14
N SER A 18 -10.27 10.98 12.66
CA SER A 18 -9.32 10.25 13.52
C SER A 18 -7.90 10.28 12.96
N ASP A 19 -6.97 10.81 13.76
CA ASP A 19 -5.52 10.81 13.47
C ASP A 19 -4.99 9.39 13.15
N GLY A 20 -5.58 8.37 13.78
CA GLY A 20 -5.27 6.97 13.52
C GLY A 20 -5.58 6.55 12.09
N GLY A 21 -6.74 6.94 11.56
CA GLY A 21 -7.13 6.66 10.18
C GLY A 21 -6.23 7.36 9.16
N GLY A 22 -5.87 8.62 9.45
CA GLY A 22 -4.92 9.39 8.63
C GLY A 22 -3.53 8.74 8.58
N ARG A 23 -3.03 8.26 9.71
CA ARG A 23 -1.73 7.59 9.79
C ARG A 23 -1.74 6.25 9.03
N THR A 24 -2.78 5.44 9.20
CA THR A 24 -2.92 4.19 8.45
C THR A 24 -2.96 4.43 6.95
N TRP A 25 -3.73 5.43 6.50
CA TRP A 25 -3.80 5.77 5.08
C TRP A 25 -2.45 6.25 4.52
N ALA A 26 -1.73 7.10 5.26
CA ALA A 26 -0.40 7.56 4.87
C ALA A 26 0.59 6.40 4.72
N THR A 27 0.54 5.41 5.62
CA THR A 27 1.37 4.20 5.53
C THR A 27 1.05 3.40 4.27
N ILE A 28 -0.23 3.10 4.01
CA ILE A 28 -0.65 2.35 2.80
C ILE A 28 -0.25 3.09 1.53
N ALA A 29 -0.51 4.40 1.46
CA ALA A 29 -0.16 5.21 0.30
C ALA A 29 1.35 5.22 0.04
N THR A 30 2.16 5.24 1.09
CA THR A 30 3.63 5.16 0.99
C THR A 30 4.06 3.81 0.43
N LEU A 31 3.52 2.70 0.92
CA LEU A 31 3.82 1.36 0.43
C LEU A 31 3.46 1.17 -1.05
N LEU A 32 2.27 1.65 -1.46
CA LEU A 32 1.85 1.60 -2.86
C LEU A 32 2.77 2.43 -3.75
N GLN A 33 3.25 3.58 -3.27
CA GLN A 33 4.21 4.39 -4.00
C GLN A 33 5.58 3.69 -4.11
N THR A 34 6.03 3.02 -3.05
CA THR A 34 7.26 2.20 -3.07
C THR A 34 7.16 1.06 -4.09
N ALA A 35 6.01 0.38 -4.20
CA ALA A 35 5.80 -0.64 -5.23
C ALA A 35 5.96 -0.07 -6.65
N LYS A 36 5.38 1.11 -6.92
CA LYS A 36 5.56 1.81 -8.20
C LYS A 36 7.03 2.15 -8.47
N MET A 37 7.76 2.63 -7.45
CA MET A 37 9.19 2.96 -7.59
C MET A 37 10.04 1.73 -7.93
N ASN A 38 9.61 0.53 -7.52
CA ASN A 38 10.27 -0.73 -7.84
C ASN A 38 9.78 -1.37 -9.16
N ASN A 39 9.01 -0.65 -9.98
CA ASN A 39 8.38 -1.16 -11.21
C ASN A 39 7.45 -2.38 -10.98
N VAL A 40 6.87 -2.48 -9.79
CA VAL A 40 5.92 -3.53 -9.43
C VAL A 40 4.49 -2.98 -9.52
N ASP A 41 3.57 -3.78 -10.06
CA ASP A 41 2.15 -3.42 -10.06
C ASP A 41 1.63 -3.34 -8.61
N PRO A 42 1.21 -2.16 -8.12
CA PRO A 42 0.87 -1.98 -6.71
C PRO A 42 -0.34 -2.80 -6.27
N GLN A 43 -1.29 -3.03 -7.18
CA GLN A 43 -2.48 -3.82 -6.89
C GLN A 43 -2.09 -5.29 -6.74
N ALA A 44 -1.35 -5.85 -7.69
CA ALA A 44 -0.91 -7.24 -7.66
C ALA A 44 -0.03 -7.54 -6.43
N TRP A 45 0.90 -6.65 -6.09
CA TRP A 45 1.71 -6.78 -4.89
C TRP A 45 0.86 -6.72 -3.61
N LEU A 46 -0.06 -5.76 -3.50
CA LEU A 46 -0.92 -5.62 -2.32
C LEU A 46 -1.81 -6.86 -2.14
N THR A 47 -2.41 -7.37 -3.21
CA THR A 47 -3.24 -8.58 -3.16
C THR A 47 -2.44 -9.78 -2.66
N GLN A 48 -1.28 -10.08 -3.27
CA GLN A 48 -0.43 -11.19 -2.84
C GLN A 48 0.02 -11.04 -1.37
N THR A 49 0.36 -9.81 -0.96
CA THR A 49 0.83 -9.53 0.39
C THR A 49 -0.28 -9.78 1.42
N LEU A 50 -1.50 -9.29 1.15
CA LEU A 50 -2.66 -9.51 2.01
C LEU A 50 -3.06 -10.99 2.07
N GLU A 51 -2.99 -11.70 0.95
CA GLU A 51 -3.23 -13.15 0.91
C GLU A 51 -2.21 -13.91 1.76
N ARG A 52 -0.92 -13.60 1.65
CA ARG A 52 0.12 -14.22 2.48
C ARG A 52 -0.11 -13.96 3.96
N ILE A 53 -0.41 -12.71 4.33
CA ILE A 53 -0.72 -12.33 5.72
C ILE A 53 -1.95 -13.10 6.22
N ALA A 54 -3.02 -13.18 5.44
CA ALA A 54 -4.23 -13.93 5.79
C ALA A 54 -3.96 -15.44 5.96
N ASN A 55 -2.99 -15.98 5.23
CA ASN A 55 -2.53 -17.37 5.34
C ASN A 55 -1.55 -17.62 6.50
N GLY A 56 -1.35 -16.64 7.40
CA GLY A 56 -0.53 -16.82 8.60
C GLY A 56 0.97 -16.63 8.36
N TRP A 57 1.35 -15.74 7.44
CA TRP A 57 2.76 -15.37 7.24
C TRP A 57 3.45 -15.01 8.56
N LEU A 58 4.66 -15.53 8.77
CA LEU A 58 5.40 -15.27 9.99
C LEU A 58 5.83 -13.80 10.05
N SER A 59 5.60 -13.16 11.20
CA SER A 59 6.04 -11.79 11.44
C SER A 59 7.56 -11.61 11.34
N SER A 60 8.34 -12.66 11.56
CA SER A 60 9.80 -12.65 11.37
C SER A 60 10.20 -12.45 9.91
N ASP A 61 9.32 -12.77 8.97
CA ASP A 61 9.63 -12.86 7.55
C ASP A 61 8.96 -11.72 6.76
N ILE A 62 8.58 -10.63 7.43
CA ILE A 62 7.90 -9.48 6.82
C ILE A 62 8.73 -8.86 5.69
N ASP A 63 10.05 -8.90 5.78
CA ASP A 63 10.93 -8.36 4.74
C ASP A 63 10.72 -9.04 3.38
N ALA A 64 10.35 -10.32 3.36
CA ALA A 64 10.05 -11.06 2.13
C ALA A 64 8.72 -10.61 1.46
N LEU A 65 7.88 -9.85 2.16
CA LEU A 65 6.67 -9.24 1.60
C LEU A 65 6.94 -7.87 0.96
N MET A 66 8.15 -7.34 1.07
CA MET A 66 8.46 -6.01 0.53
C MET A 66 8.41 -5.99 -1.00
N PRO A 67 8.09 -4.84 -1.62
CA PRO A 67 7.85 -4.78 -3.06
C PRO A 67 9.04 -5.21 -3.92
N TRP A 68 10.29 -5.02 -3.47
CA TRP A 68 11.48 -5.45 -4.20
C TRP A 68 11.68 -6.98 -4.23
N ASN A 69 10.99 -7.72 -3.35
CA ASN A 69 10.98 -9.18 -3.31
C ASN A 69 9.81 -9.78 -4.12
N TYR A 70 9.03 -8.94 -4.81
CA TYR A 70 7.91 -9.40 -5.62
C TYR A 70 8.42 -10.09 -6.89
N ALA A 71 8.28 -11.42 -6.92
CA ALA A 71 8.45 -12.23 -8.12
C ALA A 71 7.11 -12.34 -8.85
N ARG A 72 7.13 -12.08 -10.16
CA ARG A 72 5.97 -12.17 -11.05
C ARG A 72 5.54 -13.61 -11.33
#